data_AF-A0A6B0X6B4-F1
#
_entry.id   AF-A0A6B0X6B4-F1
#
_cell.length_a   1.000
_cell.length_b   1.000
_cell.length_c   1.000
_cell.angle_alpha   90.00
_cell.angle_beta   90.00
_cell.angle_gamma   90.00
#
_symmetry.space_group_name_H-M   'P 1'
#
loop_
_entity.id
_entity.type
_entity.pdbx_description
1 polymer ?
#
loop_
_entity_poly.entity_id
_entity_poly.type
_entity_poly.pdbx_seq_one_letter_code
_entity_poly.pdbx_strand_id
1 'polypeptide(L)'
;MYQRDGHDYPVYHDPGPPPHIDSQQPKAADRIGELKLASAEYQWGFALVAAWASHLDPADGVLWDISPGNIGNAPELPQTLAEYQAFYNLLEGGDAGQGHPLNPHTGQPYEKQWVPRADYTRVLAEFWADGPETETPPGHWFTILNYVNDHPLFEKRFRGEGPILDDLEWDVKAYFALGGAVHDAAVSAWGIKGWYDYVRPISAIRWMADRGQSSDPDLPRYDPAGLPLIDGYIELVQADDPLAGEEGEHIDKIKLKAWRGPTYIADPDTDIAGVGWILAENWWPYQQPTFVTPPFAGYISGHSTFSRAAAEVLTLLTGDPFFPGGLGEFRAERNRFLAFEEGPSIDVVLQWATYRDAADQTSLSRIWGGIHPPADDIPGRAIGARIGVDAFALAEAHFGQPATAVAEEFTADRPTAFALSQNYPNPFNSSTAIAFNLPHQEAVELTVYTIVGQQVTTLVQGVRATGRYRITWDGRSDAGVALASGVYLYRLRIGTQVETRKMLLLR
;
A
#
# COMPACT_ATOMS: atom_id res chain seq x y z
N MET A 1 26.08 -8.47 -3.66
CA MET A 1 25.82 -9.82 -4.18
C MET A 1 26.08 -10.81 -3.07
N TYR A 2 25.05 -11.57 -2.70
CA TYR A 2 25.16 -12.67 -1.75
C TYR A 2 25.10 -14.01 -2.48
N GLN A 3 25.54 -15.09 -1.82
CA GLN A 3 25.53 -16.44 -2.37
C GLN A 3 25.01 -17.46 -1.35
N ARG A 4 24.05 -18.30 -1.77
CA ARG A 4 23.55 -19.45 -1.00
C ARG A 4 23.21 -20.58 -1.96
N ASP A 5 23.65 -21.79 -1.63
CA ASP A 5 23.39 -23.02 -2.40
C ASP A 5 23.73 -22.94 -3.90
N GLY A 6 24.79 -22.19 -4.24
CA GLY A 6 25.23 -22.01 -5.63
C GLY A 6 24.42 -21.00 -6.44
N HIS A 7 23.51 -20.26 -5.80
CA HIS A 7 22.73 -19.18 -6.41
C HIS A 7 23.18 -17.80 -5.94
N ASP A 8 23.23 -16.86 -6.88
CA ASP A 8 23.52 -15.45 -6.64
C ASP A 8 22.25 -14.67 -6.27
N TYR A 9 22.33 -13.89 -5.19
CA TYR A 9 21.25 -13.03 -4.70
C TYR A 9 21.68 -11.57 -4.79
N PRO A 10 21.14 -10.78 -5.74
CA PRO A 10 21.32 -9.34 -5.78
C PRO A 10 20.46 -8.69 -4.69
N VAL A 11 21.12 -8.27 -3.61
CA VAL A 11 20.48 -7.53 -2.51
C VAL A 11 20.94 -6.09 -2.57
N TYR A 12 19.99 -5.19 -2.77
CA TYR A 12 20.19 -3.74 -2.75
C TYR A 12 19.66 -3.17 -1.44
N HIS A 13 20.29 -2.09 -0.97
CA HIS A 13 19.88 -1.40 0.27
C HIS A 13 19.79 -2.31 1.50
N ASP A 14 20.66 -3.32 1.58
CA ASP A 14 20.60 -4.36 2.60
C ASP A 14 20.57 -3.78 4.03
N PRO A 15 19.47 -3.98 4.79
CA PRO A 15 19.35 -3.51 6.16
C PRO A 15 20.08 -4.39 7.19
N GLY A 16 20.64 -5.53 6.77
CA GLY A 16 21.17 -6.56 7.66
C GLY A 16 20.12 -7.62 8.00
N PRO A 17 20.49 -8.65 8.80
CA PRO A 17 19.60 -9.73 9.14
C PRO A 17 18.43 -9.28 10.03
N PRO A 18 17.22 -9.84 9.84
CA PRO A 18 16.10 -9.63 10.76
C PRO A 18 16.39 -10.27 12.14
N PRO A 19 15.63 -9.91 13.17
CA PRO A 19 15.69 -10.62 14.45
C PRO A 19 15.34 -12.09 14.27
N HIS A 20 15.97 -12.97 15.04
CA HIS A 20 15.73 -14.41 15.01
C HIS A 20 15.55 -14.95 16.43
N ILE A 21 14.75 -16.00 16.56
CA ILE A 21 14.61 -16.70 17.82
C ILE A 21 15.68 -17.78 17.99
N ASP A 22 16.36 -17.79 19.13
CA ASP A 22 17.28 -18.86 19.49
C ASP A 22 16.49 -20.08 19.99
N SER A 23 16.44 -21.12 19.17
CA SER A 23 15.78 -22.39 19.50
C SER A 23 16.69 -23.37 20.23
N GLN A 24 17.97 -23.04 20.44
CA GLN A 24 18.93 -23.89 21.15
C GLN A 24 19.26 -23.31 22.53
N GLN A 25 19.38 -24.16 23.55
CA GLN A 25 19.95 -23.71 24.83
C GLN A 25 21.40 -23.23 24.60
N PRO A 26 21.77 -22.02 25.06
CA PRO A 26 22.96 -21.31 24.59
C PRO A 26 24.25 -22.07 24.91
N LYS A 27 25.04 -22.41 23.88
CA LYS A 27 26.33 -23.12 24.02
C LYS A 27 27.58 -22.24 23.99
N ALA A 28 27.48 -20.90 23.89
CA ALA A 28 28.67 -20.03 23.88
C ALA A 28 28.41 -18.63 24.48
N ALA A 29 29.16 -18.29 25.54
CA ALA A 29 28.94 -17.12 26.42
C ALA A 29 28.95 -15.74 25.73
N ASP A 30 29.74 -15.55 24.67
CA ASP A 30 29.91 -14.24 24.03
C ASP A 30 28.82 -13.89 23.00
N ARG A 31 28.16 -14.91 22.42
CA ARG A 31 26.99 -14.71 21.53
C ARG A 31 25.65 -14.64 22.27
N ILE A 32 25.66 -14.90 23.59
CA ILE A 32 24.44 -14.94 24.39
C ILE A 32 23.74 -13.57 24.41
N GLY A 33 24.49 -12.46 24.44
CA GLY A 33 23.90 -11.11 24.49
C GLY A 33 23.10 -10.76 23.24
N GLU A 34 23.73 -10.86 22.06
CA GLU A 34 23.11 -10.54 20.77
C GLU A 34 21.96 -11.50 20.43
N LEU A 35 22.12 -12.81 20.68
CA LEU A 35 21.06 -13.80 20.43
C LEU A 35 19.85 -13.61 21.36
N LYS A 36 20.08 -13.20 22.62
CA LYS A 36 18.99 -12.87 23.54
C LYS A 36 18.23 -11.62 23.11
N LEU A 37 18.94 -10.59 22.66
CA LEU A 37 18.30 -9.37 22.14
C LEU A 37 17.51 -9.67 20.86
N ALA A 38 18.07 -10.45 19.93
CA ALA A 38 17.37 -10.89 18.72
C ALA A 38 16.12 -11.73 19.03
N SER A 39 16.19 -12.63 20.01
CA SER A 39 15.03 -13.42 20.46
C SER A 39 13.97 -12.55 21.12
N ALA A 40 14.38 -11.56 21.94
CA ALA A 40 13.46 -10.63 22.58
C ALA A 40 12.74 -9.75 21.54
N GLU A 41 13.43 -9.25 20.53
CA GLU A 41 12.83 -8.48 19.44
C GLU A 41 11.88 -9.33 18.60
N TYR A 42 12.27 -10.57 18.27
CA TYR A 42 11.42 -11.54 17.58
C TYR A 42 10.13 -11.80 18.39
N GLN A 43 10.26 -12.20 19.65
CA GLN A 43 9.12 -12.53 20.52
C GLN A 43 8.21 -11.31 20.72
N TRP A 44 8.77 -10.14 21.01
CA TRP A 44 8.00 -8.92 21.18
C TRP A 44 7.26 -8.51 19.90
N GLY A 45 7.94 -8.52 18.75
CA GLY A 45 7.36 -8.08 17.48
C GLY A 45 6.18 -8.95 17.03
N PHE A 46 6.29 -10.28 17.18
CA PHE A 46 5.18 -11.19 16.85
C PHE A 46 4.08 -11.21 17.91
N ALA A 47 4.41 -11.03 19.20
CA ALA A 47 3.41 -10.87 20.24
C ALA A 47 2.60 -9.57 20.07
N LEU A 48 3.23 -8.50 19.58
CA LEU A 48 2.53 -7.26 19.21
C LEU A 48 1.50 -7.50 18.10
N VAL A 49 1.86 -8.24 17.06
CA VAL A 49 0.92 -8.62 15.99
C VAL A 49 -0.27 -9.42 16.56
N ALA A 50 0.00 -10.38 17.46
CA ALA A 50 -1.05 -11.15 18.11
C ALA A 50 -1.97 -10.28 18.98
N ALA A 51 -1.41 -9.33 19.76
CA ALA A 51 -2.17 -8.43 20.62
C ALA A 51 -3.04 -7.45 19.81
N TRP A 52 -2.51 -6.89 18.72
CA TRP A 52 -3.25 -5.96 17.86
C TRP A 52 -4.44 -6.62 17.14
N ALA A 53 -4.46 -7.95 17.02
CA ALA A 53 -5.63 -8.67 16.51
C ALA A 53 -6.87 -8.51 17.41
N SER A 54 -6.70 -8.08 18.68
CA SER A 54 -7.81 -7.74 19.56
C SER A 54 -8.48 -6.39 19.21
N HIS A 55 -7.78 -5.50 18.50
CA HIS A 55 -8.27 -4.16 18.15
C HIS A 55 -9.34 -4.21 17.04
N LEU A 56 -9.54 -5.38 16.45
CA LEU A 56 -10.51 -5.65 15.40
C LEU A 56 -11.94 -5.87 15.95
N ASP A 57 -12.14 -5.72 17.28
CA ASP A 57 -13.40 -6.02 17.97
C ASP A 57 -14.41 -4.86 17.86
N PRO A 58 -15.52 -5.01 17.10
CA PRO A 58 -16.54 -3.96 17.02
C PRO A 58 -17.19 -3.63 18.37
N ALA A 59 -17.02 -4.50 19.38
CA ALA A 59 -17.57 -4.33 20.72
C ALA A 59 -16.55 -3.80 21.75
N ASP A 60 -15.30 -3.45 21.38
CA ASP A 60 -14.32 -2.95 22.37
C ASP A 60 -14.67 -1.57 22.95
N GLY A 61 -15.53 -0.80 22.27
CA GLY A 61 -16.00 0.50 22.70
C GLY A 61 -14.95 1.62 22.65
N VAL A 62 -13.78 1.36 22.06
CA VAL A 62 -12.69 2.34 21.96
C VAL A 62 -12.94 3.26 20.77
N LEU A 63 -12.90 4.57 21.01
CA LEU A 63 -13.01 5.60 19.97
C LEU A 63 -11.67 6.30 19.78
N TRP A 64 -11.28 6.53 18.54
CA TRP A 64 -10.09 7.30 18.17
C TRP A 64 -10.46 8.55 17.39
N ASP A 65 -9.75 9.64 17.67
CA ASP A 65 -9.68 10.77 16.76
C ASP A 65 -8.74 10.43 15.61
N ILE A 66 -9.29 10.07 14.46
CA ILE A 66 -8.51 9.66 13.29
C ILE A 66 -8.18 10.82 12.34
N SER A 67 -8.46 12.07 12.76
CA SER A 67 -8.18 13.24 11.95
C SER A 67 -6.67 13.47 11.79
N PRO A 68 -6.25 14.21 10.73
CA PRO A 68 -4.85 14.60 10.58
C PRO A 68 -4.34 15.46 11.75
N GLY A 69 -5.22 16.04 12.55
CA GLY A 69 -4.87 16.77 13.77
C GLY A 69 -4.28 15.88 14.87
N ASN A 70 -4.59 14.59 14.86
CA ASN A 70 -4.18 13.63 15.88
C ASN A 70 -3.27 12.53 15.33
N ILE A 71 -3.54 12.03 14.11
CA ILE A 71 -2.74 11.00 13.43
C ILE A 71 -1.91 11.65 12.33
N GLY A 72 -0.63 11.28 12.25
CA GLY A 72 0.26 11.74 11.18
C GLY A 72 1.41 10.77 10.96
N ASN A 73 2.62 11.30 10.74
CA ASN A 73 3.81 10.50 10.46
C ASN A 73 4.90 10.70 11.52
N ALA A 74 5.81 9.75 11.61
CA ALA A 74 6.97 9.83 12.49
C ALA A 74 8.21 10.34 11.72
N PRO A 75 8.85 11.43 12.17
CA PRO A 75 10.03 11.99 11.49
C PRO A 75 11.29 11.13 11.68
N GLU A 76 11.37 10.38 12.80
CA GLU A 76 12.49 9.52 13.13
C GLU A 76 12.01 8.07 13.26
N LEU A 77 12.79 7.14 12.70
CA LEU A 77 12.49 5.71 12.72
C LEU A 77 13.39 5.01 13.76
N PRO A 78 12.87 4.04 14.53
CA PRO A 78 13.62 3.35 15.58
C PRO A 78 14.70 2.44 14.99
N GLN A 79 15.80 2.26 15.72
CA GLN A 79 16.93 1.42 15.33
C GLN A 79 17.22 0.30 16.33
N THR A 80 16.82 0.48 17.59
CA THR A 80 17.01 -0.51 18.66
C THR A 80 15.68 -1.02 19.21
N LEU A 81 15.66 -2.24 19.75
CA LEU A 81 14.44 -2.81 20.36
C LEU A 81 13.73 -1.86 21.34
N ALA A 82 14.47 -1.13 22.17
CA ALA A 82 13.90 -0.16 23.10
C ALA A 82 13.20 0.99 22.37
N GLU A 83 13.75 1.46 21.26
CA GLU A 83 13.13 2.49 20.42
C GLU A 83 11.92 1.91 19.67
N TYR A 84 11.96 0.66 19.19
CA TYR A 84 10.78 0.00 18.61
C TYR A 84 9.64 -0.10 19.62
N GLN A 85 9.95 -0.47 20.86
CA GLN A 85 8.98 -0.55 21.96
C GLN A 85 8.41 0.81 22.36
N ALA A 86 9.19 1.89 22.21
CA ALA A 86 8.70 3.25 22.40
C ALA A 86 7.91 3.77 21.18
N PHE A 87 8.25 3.29 19.99
CA PHE A 87 7.63 3.70 18.73
C PHE A 87 6.25 3.07 18.54
N TYR A 88 6.10 1.76 18.73
CA TYR A 88 4.82 1.07 18.57
C TYR A 88 4.12 0.86 19.90
N ASN A 89 2.88 1.33 20.03
CA ASN A 89 2.11 1.09 21.23
C ASN A 89 1.55 -0.35 21.24
N LEU A 90 2.12 -1.20 22.08
CA LEU A 90 1.79 -2.62 22.16
C LEU A 90 0.30 -2.89 22.43
N LEU A 91 -0.32 -2.14 23.34
CA LEU A 91 -1.67 -2.43 23.85
C LEU A 91 -2.75 -1.51 23.29
N GLU A 92 -2.42 -0.24 23.06
CA GLU A 92 -3.41 0.69 22.49
C GLU A 92 -3.41 0.61 20.96
N GLY A 93 -2.26 0.30 20.34
CA GLY A 93 -2.10 0.32 18.89
C GLY A 93 -1.60 1.67 18.37
N GLY A 94 -1.22 1.68 17.09
CA GLY A 94 -0.61 2.85 16.45
C GLY A 94 0.88 2.99 16.71
N ASP A 95 1.45 4.11 16.27
CA ASP A 95 2.86 4.43 16.44
C ASP A 95 3.08 5.82 17.07
N ALA A 96 4.35 6.22 17.19
CA ALA A 96 4.77 7.51 17.74
C ALA A 96 4.66 8.67 16.73
N GLY A 97 3.92 8.48 15.62
CA GLY A 97 3.65 9.53 14.64
C GLY A 97 2.92 10.72 15.26
N GLN A 98 3.18 11.91 14.73
CA GLN A 98 2.57 13.15 15.20
C GLN A 98 1.63 13.72 14.15
N GLY A 99 0.41 14.04 14.55
CA GLY A 99 -0.53 14.79 13.73
C GLY A 99 -0.14 16.27 13.55
N HIS A 100 -0.94 16.97 12.75
CA HIS A 100 -0.74 18.34 12.31
C HIS A 100 -1.84 19.21 12.92
N PRO A 101 -1.56 20.06 13.94
CA PRO A 101 -2.62 20.80 14.62
C PRO A 101 -3.43 21.75 13.71
N LEU A 102 -2.82 22.25 12.63
CA LEU A 102 -3.40 23.19 11.68
C LEU A 102 -3.14 22.72 10.25
N ASN A 103 -4.11 22.90 9.36
CA ASN A 103 -3.92 22.75 7.93
C ASN A 103 -3.10 23.95 7.40
N PRO A 104 -1.96 23.73 6.73
CA PRO A 104 -1.06 24.82 6.33
C PRO A 104 -1.61 25.71 5.21
N HIS A 105 -2.58 25.22 4.42
CA HIS A 105 -3.19 25.99 3.33
C HIS A 105 -4.36 26.85 3.80
N THR A 106 -5.10 26.41 4.83
CA THR A 106 -6.28 27.12 5.33
C THR A 106 -6.02 27.87 6.64
N GLY A 107 -4.98 27.50 7.39
CA GLY A 107 -4.68 28.01 8.74
C GLY A 107 -5.68 27.57 9.82
N GLN A 108 -6.63 26.68 9.48
CA GLN A 108 -7.65 26.18 10.40
C GLN A 108 -7.21 24.85 11.03
N PRO A 109 -7.65 24.53 12.26
CA PRO A 109 -7.44 23.20 12.82
C PRO A 109 -8.20 22.14 12.02
N TYR A 110 -7.64 20.93 11.92
CA TYR A 110 -8.38 19.79 11.37
C TYR A 110 -9.55 19.43 12.27
N GLU A 111 -10.68 19.12 11.67
CA GLU A 111 -11.87 18.68 12.39
C GLU A 111 -11.63 17.28 12.96
N LYS A 112 -11.95 17.09 14.24
CA LYS A 112 -11.80 15.79 14.91
C LYS A 112 -12.74 14.76 14.32
N GLN A 113 -12.24 13.54 14.14
CA GLN A 113 -13.02 12.42 13.61
C GLN A 113 -13.04 11.27 14.59
N TRP A 114 -14.08 11.19 15.43
CA TRP A 114 -14.24 10.10 16.40
C TRP A 114 -14.79 8.84 15.73
N VAL A 115 -13.95 7.83 15.57
CA VAL A 115 -14.27 6.56 14.89
C VAL A 115 -13.98 5.38 15.82
N PRO A 116 -14.83 4.34 15.87
CA PRO A 116 -14.51 3.09 16.57
C PRO A 116 -13.17 2.52 16.09
N ARG A 117 -12.29 2.17 17.01
CA ARG A 117 -10.96 1.63 16.69
C ARG A 117 -11.05 0.41 15.78
N ALA A 118 -12.02 -0.47 16.02
CA ALA A 118 -12.25 -1.63 15.16
C ALA A 118 -12.71 -1.28 13.74
N ASP A 119 -13.49 -0.23 13.55
CA ASP A 119 -13.85 0.22 12.20
C ASP A 119 -12.63 0.79 11.48
N TYR A 120 -11.86 1.65 12.16
CA TYR A 120 -10.64 2.23 11.59
C TYR A 120 -9.62 1.16 11.20
N THR A 121 -9.30 0.24 12.11
CA THR A 121 -8.23 -0.76 11.89
C THR A 121 -8.60 -1.79 10.81
N ARG A 122 -9.86 -2.22 10.72
CA ARG A 122 -10.36 -3.11 9.66
C ARG A 122 -10.41 -2.43 8.30
N VAL A 123 -10.97 -1.22 8.23
CA VAL A 123 -10.96 -0.39 7.01
C VAL A 123 -9.53 -0.19 6.53
N LEU A 124 -8.62 0.13 7.45
CA LEU A 124 -7.24 0.38 7.11
C LEU A 124 -6.53 -0.87 6.57
N ALA A 125 -6.75 -2.03 7.20
CA ALA A 125 -6.18 -3.30 6.78
C ALA A 125 -6.62 -3.67 5.35
N GLU A 126 -7.89 -3.45 5.00
CA GLU A 126 -8.44 -3.76 3.67
C GLU A 126 -8.12 -2.69 2.61
N PHE A 127 -8.19 -1.39 2.95
CA PHE A 127 -7.90 -0.30 2.02
C PHE A 127 -6.49 -0.39 1.43
N TRP A 128 -5.51 -0.75 2.27
CA TRP A 128 -4.13 -0.91 1.86
C TRP A 128 -3.79 -2.37 1.47
N ALA A 129 -4.76 -3.27 1.29
CA ALA A 129 -4.53 -4.68 1.01
C ALA A 129 -4.12 -5.02 -0.44
N ASP A 130 -3.36 -6.10 -0.55
CA ASP A 130 -3.06 -6.78 -1.82
C ASP A 130 -4.17 -7.78 -2.14
N GLY A 131 -4.83 -7.66 -3.28
CA GLY A 131 -5.84 -8.63 -3.69
C GLY A 131 -6.18 -8.59 -5.18
N PRO A 132 -6.74 -9.67 -5.73
CA PRO A 132 -7.02 -9.81 -7.17
C PRO A 132 -8.07 -8.82 -7.71
N GLU A 133 -8.83 -8.16 -6.82
CA GLU A 133 -9.82 -7.13 -7.15
C GLU A 133 -9.40 -5.71 -6.71
N THR A 134 -8.19 -5.56 -6.13
CA THR A 134 -7.62 -4.26 -5.75
C THR A 134 -6.38 -3.96 -6.58
N GLU A 135 -5.97 -2.70 -6.69
CA GLU A 135 -4.67 -2.40 -7.26
C GLU A 135 -3.56 -2.90 -6.32
N THR A 136 -2.56 -3.62 -6.84
CA THR A 136 -1.32 -3.91 -6.09
C THR A 136 -0.74 -2.62 -5.49
N PRO A 137 0.11 -2.64 -4.45
CA PRO A 137 0.49 -1.44 -3.71
C PRO A 137 1.06 -0.32 -4.59
N PRO A 138 1.92 -0.61 -5.60
CA PRO A 138 2.35 0.42 -6.54
C PRO A 138 1.18 1.12 -7.26
N GLY A 139 0.17 0.36 -7.67
CA GLY A 139 -1.03 0.87 -8.34
C GLY A 139 -1.86 1.79 -7.46
N HIS A 140 -1.98 1.49 -6.18
CA HIS A 140 -2.64 2.36 -5.20
C HIS A 140 -2.02 3.77 -5.18
N TRP A 141 -0.69 3.86 -5.27
CA TRP A 141 0.01 5.15 -5.34
C TRP A 141 -0.16 5.88 -6.67
N PHE A 142 -0.45 5.17 -7.77
CA PHE A 142 -0.90 5.81 -9.01
C PHE A 142 -2.32 6.35 -8.89
N THR A 143 -3.21 5.67 -8.17
CA THR A 143 -4.55 6.19 -7.85
C THR A 143 -4.45 7.48 -7.02
N ILE A 144 -3.58 7.51 -6.01
CA ILE A 144 -3.28 8.71 -5.22
C ILE A 144 -2.68 9.83 -6.10
N LEU A 145 -1.72 9.50 -6.98
CA LEU A 145 -1.16 10.48 -7.92
C LEU A 145 -2.26 11.09 -8.82
N ASN A 146 -3.17 10.27 -9.35
CA ASN A 146 -4.27 10.76 -10.16
C ASN A 146 -5.23 11.65 -9.37
N TYR A 147 -5.54 11.27 -8.12
CA TYR A 147 -6.31 12.10 -7.20
C TYR A 147 -5.66 13.49 -7.01
N VAL A 148 -4.35 13.54 -6.80
CA VAL A 148 -3.59 14.80 -6.70
C VAL A 148 -3.64 15.59 -8.01
N ASN A 149 -3.42 14.93 -9.15
CA ASN A 149 -3.39 15.55 -10.47
C ASN A 149 -4.71 16.20 -10.87
N ASP A 150 -5.82 15.59 -10.46
CA ASP A 150 -7.18 16.04 -10.78
C ASP A 150 -7.74 17.00 -9.72
N HIS A 151 -7.00 17.25 -8.63
CA HIS A 151 -7.45 18.12 -7.56
C HIS A 151 -7.53 19.59 -8.03
N PRO A 152 -8.64 20.30 -7.81
CA PRO A 152 -8.86 21.64 -8.36
C PRO A 152 -7.92 22.73 -7.80
N LEU A 153 -7.30 22.48 -6.63
CA LEU A 153 -6.31 23.38 -6.03
C LEU A 153 -4.87 23.05 -6.43
N PHE A 154 -4.65 22.04 -7.28
CA PHE A 154 -3.31 21.64 -7.67
C PHE A 154 -2.88 22.30 -8.99
N GLU A 155 -1.76 23.00 -8.97
CA GLU A 155 -1.10 23.51 -10.18
C GLU A 155 0.04 22.58 -10.57
N LYS A 156 0.01 22.04 -11.79
CA LYS A 156 0.98 21.08 -12.33
C LYS A 156 2.34 21.73 -12.62
N ARG A 157 3.08 22.09 -11.58
CA ARG A 157 4.43 22.66 -11.65
C ARG A 157 5.44 21.63 -11.17
N PHE A 158 6.45 21.34 -11.97
CA PHE A 158 7.47 20.36 -11.58
C PHE A 158 8.26 20.91 -10.39
N ARG A 159 8.29 20.16 -9.27
CA ARG A 159 8.79 20.59 -7.96
C ARG A 159 8.03 21.76 -7.33
N GLY A 160 6.80 22.01 -7.77
CA GLY A 160 6.03 23.17 -7.32
C GLY A 160 6.57 24.52 -7.83
N GLU A 161 7.59 24.49 -8.69
CA GLU A 161 8.29 25.68 -9.19
C GLU A 161 8.19 25.81 -10.72
N GLY A 162 8.56 26.98 -11.24
CA GLY A 162 8.61 27.21 -12.70
C GLY A 162 7.23 27.33 -13.35
N PRO A 163 7.12 27.18 -14.69
CA PRO A 163 5.85 27.31 -15.40
C PRO A 163 4.88 26.16 -15.07
N ILE A 164 3.59 26.41 -15.24
CA ILE A 164 2.58 25.34 -15.24
C ILE A 164 2.83 24.50 -16.49
N LEU A 165 2.98 23.19 -16.31
CA LEU A 165 3.13 22.23 -17.39
C LEU A 165 1.77 21.88 -17.98
N ASP A 166 1.75 21.55 -19.27
CA ASP A 166 0.56 20.92 -19.86
C ASP A 166 0.37 19.50 -19.29
N ASP A 167 -0.86 18.99 -19.42
CA ASP A 167 -1.25 17.71 -18.84
C ASP A 167 -0.39 16.54 -19.33
N LEU A 168 0.04 16.54 -20.59
CA LEU A 168 0.83 15.44 -21.14
C LEU A 168 2.26 15.47 -20.60
N GLU A 169 2.88 16.65 -20.58
CA GLU A 169 4.22 16.80 -20.02
C GLU A 169 4.24 16.42 -18.53
N TRP A 170 3.25 16.90 -17.76
CA TRP A 170 3.09 16.54 -16.36
C TRP A 170 2.94 15.02 -16.18
N ASP A 171 2.00 14.41 -16.89
CA ASP A 171 1.72 12.98 -16.78
C ASP A 171 2.95 12.13 -17.09
N VAL A 172 3.70 12.47 -18.14
CA VAL A 172 4.93 11.75 -18.50
C VAL A 172 5.95 11.86 -17.36
N LYS A 173 6.19 13.06 -16.85
CA LYS A 173 7.16 13.28 -15.76
C LYS A 173 6.75 12.57 -14.48
N ALA A 174 5.50 12.72 -14.09
CA ALA A 174 4.93 12.16 -12.87
C ALA A 174 4.94 10.62 -12.88
N TYR A 175 4.44 10.00 -13.96
CA TYR A 175 4.40 8.55 -14.08
C TYR A 175 5.80 7.95 -14.24
N PHE A 176 6.71 8.63 -14.94
CA PHE A 176 8.09 8.16 -15.08
C PHE A 176 8.82 8.18 -13.73
N ALA A 177 8.71 9.27 -12.97
CA ALA A 177 9.32 9.39 -11.65
C ALA A 177 8.73 8.39 -10.65
N LEU A 178 7.40 8.33 -10.52
CA LEU A 178 6.73 7.42 -9.58
C LEU A 178 6.95 5.96 -9.96
N GLY A 179 6.78 5.63 -11.25
CA GLY A 179 6.97 4.28 -11.77
C GLY A 179 8.39 3.76 -11.57
N GLY A 180 9.41 4.60 -11.82
CA GLY A 180 10.80 4.25 -11.54
C GLY A 180 11.04 3.96 -10.06
N ALA A 181 10.59 4.86 -9.17
CA ALA A 181 10.78 4.70 -7.73
C ALA A 181 10.11 3.45 -7.16
N VAL A 182 8.84 3.20 -7.51
CA VAL A 182 8.14 1.99 -7.03
C VAL A 182 8.72 0.72 -7.66
N HIS A 183 9.28 0.78 -8.87
CA HIS A 183 9.99 -0.35 -9.44
C HIS A 183 11.30 -0.66 -8.69
N ASP A 184 12.11 0.35 -8.39
CA ASP A 184 13.35 0.18 -7.61
C ASP A 184 13.09 -0.29 -6.17
N ALA A 185 11.97 0.17 -5.58
CA ALA A 185 11.46 -0.34 -4.31
C ALA A 185 11.14 -1.84 -4.39
N ALA A 186 10.50 -2.31 -5.47
CA ALA A 186 10.26 -3.74 -5.70
C ALA A 186 11.58 -4.51 -5.82
N VAL A 187 12.53 -4.04 -6.63
CA VAL A 187 13.83 -4.71 -6.80
C VAL A 187 14.55 -4.87 -5.46
N SER A 188 14.56 -3.82 -4.64
CA SER A 188 15.19 -3.85 -3.32
C SER A 188 14.46 -4.80 -2.37
N ALA A 189 13.14 -4.67 -2.23
CA ALA A 189 12.35 -5.49 -1.31
C ALA A 189 12.37 -6.97 -1.68
N TRP A 190 12.26 -7.33 -2.96
CA TRP A 190 12.29 -8.73 -3.40
C TRP A 190 13.68 -9.35 -3.29
N GLY A 191 14.75 -8.58 -3.53
CA GLY A 191 16.12 -9.03 -3.31
C GLY A 191 16.36 -9.41 -1.85
N ILE A 192 15.93 -8.53 -0.92
CA ILE A 192 16.03 -8.74 0.53
C ILE A 192 15.17 -9.94 0.97
N LYS A 193 13.91 -10.02 0.53
CA LYS A 193 13.01 -11.16 0.82
C LYS A 193 13.60 -12.48 0.37
N GLY A 194 14.12 -12.55 -0.85
CA GLY A 194 14.71 -13.77 -1.40
C GLY A 194 15.97 -14.22 -0.64
N TRP A 195 16.78 -13.27 -0.16
CA TRP A 195 17.98 -13.57 0.60
C TRP A 195 17.66 -14.03 2.04
N TYR A 196 16.92 -13.23 2.81
CA TYR A 196 16.68 -13.51 4.22
C TYR A 196 15.62 -14.60 4.46
N ASP A 197 14.70 -14.80 3.52
CA ASP A 197 13.65 -15.84 3.58
C ASP A 197 12.91 -15.88 4.93
N TYR A 198 12.58 -14.69 5.44
CA TYR A 198 12.08 -14.50 6.79
C TYR A 198 10.60 -14.91 6.94
N VAL A 199 10.28 -15.44 8.12
CA VAL A 199 8.99 -16.04 8.46
C VAL A 199 7.84 -15.03 8.56
N ARG A 200 6.61 -15.47 8.27
CA ARG A 200 5.37 -14.69 8.44
C ARG A 200 4.76 -14.86 9.84
N PRO A 201 3.98 -13.88 10.35
CA PRO A 201 3.40 -13.94 11.69
C PRO A 201 2.60 -15.20 12.00
N ILE A 202 1.77 -15.69 11.06
CA ILE A 202 0.98 -16.91 11.30
C ILE A 202 1.85 -18.12 11.66
N SER A 203 2.98 -18.30 10.97
CA SER A 203 3.90 -19.40 11.25
C SER A 203 4.68 -19.16 12.54
N ALA A 204 5.18 -17.94 12.76
CA ALA A 204 5.96 -17.58 13.95
C ALA A 204 5.14 -17.69 15.25
N ILE A 205 3.95 -17.10 15.27
CA ILE A 205 3.05 -17.08 16.43
C ILE A 205 2.61 -18.51 16.79
N ARG A 206 2.14 -19.28 15.80
CA ARG A 206 1.70 -20.67 16.04
C ARG A 206 2.84 -21.56 16.50
N TRP A 207 4.03 -21.40 15.93
CA TRP A 207 5.21 -22.17 16.34
C TRP A 207 5.64 -21.83 17.77
N MET A 208 5.71 -20.54 18.14
CA MET A 208 6.04 -20.14 19.51
C MET A 208 4.98 -20.65 20.50
N ALA A 209 3.70 -20.55 20.13
CA ALA A 209 2.60 -21.02 20.97
C ALA A 209 2.59 -22.55 21.19
N ASP A 210 2.99 -23.34 20.19
CA ASP A 210 3.13 -24.80 20.31
C ASP A 210 4.20 -25.17 21.36
N ARG A 211 5.31 -24.43 21.39
CA ARG A 211 6.35 -24.60 22.42
C ARG A 211 5.83 -24.31 23.82
N GLY A 212 5.04 -23.24 23.96
CA GLY A 212 4.48 -22.80 25.23
C GLY A 212 4.74 -21.32 25.48
N GLN A 213 4.83 -20.91 26.74
CA GLN A 213 5.02 -19.50 27.12
C GLN A 213 6.45 -19.19 27.56
N SER A 214 6.92 -17.97 27.30
CA SER A 214 8.29 -17.54 27.62
C SER A 214 8.42 -16.50 28.74
N SER A 215 7.32 -16.13 29.40
CA SER A 215 7.27 -15.05 30.38
C SER A 215 7.69 -15.47 31.79
N ASP A 216 7.29 -16.65 32.24
CA ASP A 216 7.48 -17.07 33.64
C ASP A 216 7.94 -18.55 33.73
N PRO A 217 9.17 -18.84 34.20
CA PRO A 217 9.65 -20.21 34.36
C PRO A 217 8.90 -21.07 35.38
N ASP A 218 8.11 -20.46 36.26
CA ASP A 218 7.34 -21.16 37.29
C ASP A 218 5.91 -21.50 36.83
N LEU A 219 5.46 -20.97 35.68
CA LEU A 219 4.17 -21.32 35.08
C LEU A 219 4.26 -22.56 34.18
N PRO A 220 3.13 -23.28 33.98
CA PRO A 220 3.07 -24.41 33.05
C PRO A 220 3.55 -24.05 31.64
N ARG A 221 4.02 -25.08 30.92
CA ARG A 221 4.47 -24.97 29.52
C ARG A 221 5.51 -23.85 29.30
N TYR A 222 6.39 -23.58 30.28
CA TYR A 222 7.48 -22.64 30.06
C TYR A 222 8.48 -23.14 29.01
N ASP A 223 8.78 -22.31 28.04
CA ASP A 223 9.85 -22.48 27.07
C ASP A 223 10.47 -21.11 26.75
N PRO A 224 11.80 -20.92 26.84
CA PRO A 224 12.43 -19.63 26.57
C PRO A 224 12.24 -19.15 25.12
N ALA A 225 11.94 -20.05 24.18
CA ALA A 225 11.60 -19.74 22.79
C ALA A 225 10.07 -19.77 22.54
N GLY A 226 9.26 -19.80 23.61
CA GLY A 226 7.80 -19.73 23.58
C GLY A 226 7.27 -18.33 23.27
N LEU A 227 5.94 -18.19 23.27
CA LEU A 227 5.25 -16.92 23.07
C LEU A 227 5.13 -16.19 24.42
N PRO A 228 5.48 -14.89 24.53
CA PRO A 228 5.35 -14.18 25.80
C PRO A 228 3.87 -13.97 26.13
N LEU A 229 3.51 -14.22 27.40
CA LEU A 229 2.20 -13.89 27.95
C LEU A 229 2.02 -12.38 28.08
N ILE A 230 0.81 -11.92 27.76
CA ILE A 230 0.35 -10.53 27.90
C ILE A 230 -1.07 -10.59 28.48
N ASP A 231 -1.23 -10.16 29.72
CA ASP A 231 -2.52 -10.19 30.44
C ASP A 231 -3.64 -9.54 29.63
N GLY A 232 -4.75 -10.27 29.40
CA GLY A 232 -5.88 -9.83 28.58
C GLY A 232 -5.73 -10.00 27.07
N TYR A 233 -4.58 -10.48 26.57
CA TYR A 233 -4.29 -10.63 25.13
C TYR A 233 -3.69 -12.00 24.76
N ILE A 234 -2.73 -12.49 25.53
CA ILE A 234 -2.00 -13.75 25.33
C ILE A 234 -1.89 -14.46 26.68
N GLU A 235 -2.63 -15.54 26.84
CA GLU A 235 -2.79 -16.21 28.14
C GLU A 235 -2.68 -17.73 28.01
N LEU A 236 -2.52 -18.42 29.15
CA LEU A 236 -2.72 -19.86 29.24
C LEU A 236 -4.22 -20.16 29.39
N VAL A 237 -4.68 -21.19 28.70
CA VAL A 237 -6.01 -21.77 28.90
C VAL A 237 -6.10 -22.35 30.31
N GLN A 238 -7.06 -21.87 31.09
CA GLN A 238 -7.36 -22.34 32.45
C GLN A 238 -8.35 -23.50 32.42
N ALA A 239 -8.46 -24.25 33.52
CA ALA A 239 -9.38 -25.40 33.60
C ALA A 239 -10.87 -25.01 33.51
N ASP A 240 -11.22 -23.77 33.83
CA ASP A 240 -12.57 -23.22 33.75
C ASP A 240 -12.82 -22.39 32.47
N ASP A 241 -11.82 -22.26 31.59
CA ASP A 241 -12.02 -21.63 30.28
C ASP A 241 -12.91 -22.50 29.38
N PRO A 242 -13.84 -21.91 28.61
CA PRO A 242 -14.57 -22.63 27.57
C PRO A 242 -13.66 -23.29 26.52
N LEU A 243 -12.42 -22.82 26.41
CA LEU A 243 -11.40 -23.39 25.51
C LEU A 243 -10.69 -24.61 26.09
N ALA A 244 -10.90 -25.00 27.35
CA ALA A 244 -10.19 -26.13 27.99
C ALA A 244 -10.42 -27.46 27.27
N GLY A 245 -11.52 -27.60 26.53
CA GLY A 245 -11.96 -28.86 25.92
C GLY A 245 -12.78 -29.71 26.89
N GLU A 246 -13.47 -30.74 26.38
CA GLU A 246 -14.35 -31.58 27.21
C GLU A 246 -13.56 -32.43 28.21
N GLU A 247 -12.32 -32.80 27.85
CA GLU A 247 -11.42 -33.60 28.69
C GLU A 247 -10.29 -32.76 29.30
N GLY A 248 -10.29 -31.44 29.11
CA GLY A 248 -9.21 -30.56 29.53
C GLY A 248 -7.96 -30.65 28.64
N GLU A 249 -8.09 -31.15 27.42
CA GLU A 249 -6.99 -31.39 26.47
C GLU A 249 -6.27 -30.12 26.00
N HIS A 250 -6.83 -28.95 26.28
CA HIS A 250 -6.26 -27.65 25.93
C HIS A 250 -5.77 -26.85 27.14
N ILE A 251 -5.92 -27.36 28.37
CA ILE A 251 -5.36 -26.70 29.56
C ILE A 251 -3.85 -26.47 29.38
N ASP A 252 -3.38 -25.31 29.82
CA ASP A 252 -2.00 -24.82 29.65
C ASP A 252 -1.56 -24.55 28.21
N LYS A 253 -2.41 -24.75 27.18
CA LYS A 253 -2.12 -24.22 25.84
C LYS A 253 -2.24 -22.70 25.84
N ILE A 254 -1.62 -22.06 24.86
CA ILE A 254 -1.74 -20.62 24.66
C ILE A 254 -3.07 -20.29 23.97
N LYS A 255 -3.81 -19.33 24.52
CA LYS A 255 -4.97 -18.66 23.91
C LYS A 255 -4.64 -17.20 23.59
N LEU A 256 -5.23 -16.69 22.51
CA LEU A 256 -5.10 -15.30 22.06
C LEU A 256 -6.47 -14.65 22.04
N LYS A 257 -6.56 -13.40 22.48
CA LYS A 257 -7.74 -12.55 22.27
C LYS A 257 -7.60 -11.91 20.90
N ALA A 258 -8.24 -12.48 19.89
CA ALA A 258 -8.02 -12.11 18.49
C ALA A 258 -9.29 -12.23 17.66
N TRP A 259 -9.26 -11.68 16.44
CA TRP A 259 -10.27 -11.94 15.43
C TRP A 259 -10.46 -13.45 15.26
N ARG A 260 -11.71 -13.91 15.37
CA ARG A 260 -12.02 -15.34 15.46
C ARG A 260 -11.84 -16.10 14.14
N GLY A 261 -11.65 -15.37 13.04
CA GLY A 261 -11.32 -15.94 11.75
C GLY A 261 -12.54 -16.27 10.88
N PRO A 262 -12.29 -16.67 9.63
CA PRO A 262 -13.31 -16.80 8.60
C PRO A 262 -14.35 -17.89 8.87
N THR A 263 -14.08 -18.86 9.74
CA THR A 263 -15.05 -19.91 10.10
C THR A 263 -16.25 -19.38 10.87
N TYR A 264 -16.19 -18.13 11.37
CA TYR A 264 -17.29 -17.44 12.04
C TYR A 264 -18.12 -16.56 11.09
N ILE A 265 -17.85 -16.62 9.79
CA ILE A 265 -18.49 -15.81 8.76
C ILE A 265 -19.09 -16.78 7.74
N ALA A 266 -20.42 -16.92 7.75
CA ALA A 266 -21.13 -17.72 6.76
C ALA A 266 -21.55 -16.86 5.56
N ASP A 267 -21.98 -15.62 5.84
CA ASP A 267 -22.35 -14.61 4.85
C ASP A 267 -21.60 -13.29 5.13
N PRO A 268 -20.62 -12.89 4.29
CA PRO A 268 -19.85 -11.67 4.53
C PRO A 268 -20.70 -10.38 4.46
N ASP A 269 -21.91 -10.42 3.88
CA ASP A 269 -22.79 -9.25 3.82
C ASP A 269 -23.50 -8.99 5.16
N THR A 270 -23.57 -9.98 6.06
CA THR A 270 -24.36 -9.88 7.31
C THR A 270 -23.64 -10.37 8.56
N ASP A 271 -22.56 -11.13 8.42
CA ASP A 271 -21.85 -11.74 9.54
C ASP A 271 -20.58 -10.98 9.87
N ILE A 272 -20.24 -10.96 11.15
CA ILE A 272 -18.96 -10.45 11.65
C ILE A 272 -18.31 -11.55 12.46
N ALA A 273 -17.05 -11.88 12.14
CA ALA A 273 -16.32 -12.86 12.93
C ALA A 273 -16.08 -12.35 14.35
N GLY A 274 -15.84 -11.05 14.54
CA GLY A 274 -15.61 -10.44 15.84
C GLY A 274 -14.35 -10.97 16.52
N VAL A 275 -14.10 -10.51 17.74
CA VAL A 275 -12.92 -10.90 18.53
C VAL A 275 -13.34 -11.76 19.72
N GLY A 276 -12.51 -12.74 20.05
CA GLY A 276 -12.69 -13.57 21.22
C GLY A 276 -11.43 -14.35 21.57
N TRP A 277 -11.48 -15.08 22.68
CA TRP A 277 -10.44 -16.04 23.00
C TRP A 277 -10.49 -17.21 22.02
N ILE A 278 -9.36 -17.45 21.34
CA ILE A 278 -9.14 -18.60 20.47
C ILE A 278 -7.83 -19.30 20.85
N LEU A 279 -7.72 -20.60 20.60
CA LEU A 279 -6.42 -21.28 20.72
C LEU A 279 -5.42 -20.67 19.74
N ALA A 280 -4.20 -20.40 20.19
CA ALA A 280 -3.17 -19.76 19.37
C ALA A 280 -2.81 -20.59 18.12
N GLU A 281 -2.89 -21.92 18.19
CA GLU A 281 -2.70 -22.83 17.05
C GLU A 281 -3.74 -22.63 15.93
N ASN A 282 -4.89 -22.03 16.26
CA ASN A 282 -5.97 -21.69 15.33
C ASN A 282 -5.94 -20.21 14.90
N TRP A 283 -5.02 -19.40 15.43
CA TRP A 283 -4.95 -17.97 15.14
C TRP A 283 -4.77 -17.67 13.66
N TRP A 284 -5.51 -16.69 13.17
CA TRP A 284 -5.55 -16.32 11.76
C TRP A 284 -5.37 -14.80 11.61
N PRO A 285 -4.53 -14.33 10.67
CA PRO A 285 -4.36 -12.90 10.40
C PRO A 285 -5.62 -12.31 9.77
N TYR A 286 -5.95 -11.04 10.01
CA TYR A 286 -7.15 -10.42 9.41
C TYR A 286 -7.01 -10.28 7.88
N GLN A 287 -7.42 -11.32 7.18
CA GLN A 287 -7.23 -11.53 5.74
C GLN A 287 -8.34 -12.43 5.21
N GLN A 288 -8.60 -12.32 3.91
CA GLN A 288 -9.52 -13.21 3.20
C GLN A 288 -9.08 -14.68 3.32
N PRO A 289 -10.02 -15.64 3.39
CA PRO A 289 -9.70 -17.07 3.49
C PRO A 289 -8.83 -17.59 2.34
N THR A 290 -8.97 -16.99 1.15
CA THR A 290 -8.25 -17.34 -0.08
C THR A 290 -6.85 -16.75 -0.15
N PHE A 291 -6.51 -15.80 0.73
CA PHE A 291 -5.23 -15.10 0.76
C PHE A 291 -4.77 -14.85 2.20
N VAL A 292 -4.59 -15.93 2.96
CA VAL A 292 -4.25 -15.90 4.40
C VAL A 292 -2.98 -15.14 4.71
N THR A 293 -1.96 -15.33 3.89
CA THR A 293 -0.70 -14.58 3.95
C THR A 293 -0.06 -14.65 2.57
N PRO A 294 0.65 -13.60 2.12
CA PRO A 294 1.27 -13.63 0.81
C PRO A 294 2.29 -14.78 0.68
N PRO A 295 2.36 -15.47 -0.47
CA PRO A 295 3.18 -16.68 -0.66
C PRO A 295 4.67 -16.35 -0.89
N PHE A 296 5.22 -15.47 -0.06
CA PHE A 296 6.62 -15.02 -0.09
C PHE A 296 7.05 -14.49 1.29
N ALA A 297 8.36 -14.48 1.52
CA ALA A 297 8.99 -14.07 2.78
C ALA A 297 8.53 -12.69 3.30
N GLY A 298 8.54 -12.53 4.63
CA GLY A 298 8.12 -11.32 5.34
C GLY A 298 9.08 -10.15 5.20
N TYR A 299 10.36 -10.37 5.48
CA TYR A 299 11.34 -9.29 5.64
C TYR A 299 11.92 -8.80 4.30
N ILE A 300 11.85 -7.52 3.94
CA ILE A 300 11.11 -6.39 4.56
C ILE A 300 9.69 -6.26 3.99
N SER A 301 8.84 -5.46 4.63
CA SER A 301 7.51 -5.11 4.12
C SER A 301 7.60 -4.35 2.80
N GLY A 302 7.11 -4.96 1.72
CA GLY A 302 7.07 -4.32 0.40
C GLY A 302 6.19 -3.08 0.41
N HIS A 303 5.04 -3.12 1.09
CA HIS A 303 4.14 -1.98 1.20
C HIS A 303 4.82 -0.80 1.89
N SER A 304 5.52 -1.03 3.00
CA SER A 304 6.25 0.03 3.71
C SER A 304 7.30 0.69 2.79
N THR A 305 8.00 -0.11 1.98
CA THR A 305 8.99 0.38 1.02
C THR A 305 8.36 1.15 -0.14
N PHE A 306 7.34 0.59 -0.80
CA PHE A 306 6.64 1.25 -1.92
C PHE A 306 6.02 2.56 -1.47
N SER A 307 5.30 2.53 -0.34
CA SER A 307 4.57 3.69 0.15
C SER A 307 5.48 4.81 0.55
N ARG A 308 6.58 4.53 1.24
CA ARG A 308 7.52 5.60 1.58
C ARG A 308 8.21 6.15 0.32
N ALA A 309 8.63 5.31 -0.63
CA ALA A 309 9.23 5.78 -1.88
C ALA A 309 8.29 6.67 -2.68
N ALA A 310 7.02 6.27 -2.81
CA ALA A 310 5.99 7.04 -3.48
C ALA A 310 5.71 8.37 -2.77
N ALA A 311 5.63 8.38 -1.44
CA ALA A 311 5.43 9.61 -0.68
C ALA A 311 6.57 10.63 -0.88
N GLU A 312 7.83 10.19 -0.92
CA GLU A 312 8.96 11.08 -1.24
C GLU A 312 8.88 11.61 -2.68
N VAL A 313 8.54 10.75 -3.65
CA VAL A 313 8.37 11.18 -5.04
C VAL A 313 7.27 12.21 -5.16
N LEU A 314 6.09 11.98 -4.58
CA LEU A 314 4.99 12.93 -4.65
C LEU A 314 5.38 14.25 -4.00
N THR A 315 6.00 14.22 -2.82
CA THR A 315 6.51 15.43 -2.14
C THR A 315 7.47 16.23 -3.04
N LEU A 316 8.44 15.57 -3.66
CA LEU A 316 9.42 16.22 -4.53
C LEU A 316 8.82 16.70 -5.85
N LEU A 317 7.87 15.94 -6.40
CA LEU A 317 7.21 16.22 -7.66
C LEU A 317 6.28 17.43 -7.55
N THR A 318 5.47 17.50 -6.49
CA THR A 318 4.54 18.61 -6.22
C THR A 318 5.23 19.82 -5.61
N GLY A 319 6.41 19.64 -5.01
CA GLY A 319 7.10 20.68 -4.24
C GLY A 319 6.50 20.93 -2.86
N ASP A 320 5.54 20.11 -2.45
CA ASP A 320 4.78 20.29 -1.21
C ASP A 320 4.57 18.91 -0.56
N PRO A 321 4.95 18.69 0.71
CA PRO A 321 4.70 17.43 1.39
C PRO A 321 3.20 17.19 1.66
N PHE A 322 2.36 18.23 1.59
CA PHE A 322 0.94 18.15 1.82
C PHE A 322 0.17 17.75 0.56
N PHE A 323 -0.96 17.06 0.75
CA PHE A 323 -1.96 16.90 -0.30
C PHE A 323 -2.46 18.28 -0.75
N PRO A 324 -2.89 18.47 -2.01
CA PRO A 324 -3.41 19.76 -2.47
C PRO A 324 -4.53 20.30 -1.56
N GLY A 325 -4.38 21.51 -1.04
CA GLY A 325 -5.31 22.08 -0.06
C GLY A 325 -5.13 21.58 1.38
N GLY A 326 -4.10 20.78 1.64
CA GLY A 326 -3.71 20.28 2.95
C GLY A 326 -4.48 19.05 3.42
N LEU A 327 -5.23 18.38 2.56
CA LEU A 327 -6.07 17.24 2.95
C LEU A 327 -6.31 16.28 1.77
N GLY A 328 -5.88 15.04 1.92
CA GLY A 328 -6.32 13.91 1.09
C GLY A 328 -7.36 13.08 1.84
N GLU A 329 -8.35 12.54 1.13
CA GLU A 329 -9.46 11.79 1.75
C GLU A 329 -9.83 10.52 0.98
N PHE A 330 -10.27 9.51 1.72
CA PHE A 330 -10.92 8.33 1.17
C PHE A 330 -12.11 7.92 2.06
N ARG A 331 -13.28 7.68 1.46
CA ARG A 331 -14.50 7.30 2.20
C ARG A 331 -14.78 5.81 2.05
N ALA A 332 -14.72 5.10 3.17
CA ALA A 332 -15.25 3.75 3.34
C ALA A 332 -16.72 3.84 3.80
N GLU A 333 -17.64 3.40 2.95
CA GLU A 333 -19.08 3.42 3.26
C GLU A 333 -19.45 2.34 4.29
N ARG A 334 -20.31 2.73 5.25
CA ARG A 334 -20.90 1.82 6.24
C ARG A 334 -21.49 0.57 5.57
N ASN A 335 -21.16 -0.60 6.13
CA ASN A 335 -21.65 -1.92 5.69
C ASN A 335 -21.44 -2.22 4.19
N ARG A 336 -20.49 -1.55 3.54
CA ARG A 336 -20.29 -1.64 2.09
C ARG A 336 -18.83 -1.68 1.66
N PHE A 337 -17.91 -1.49 2.59
CA PHE A 337 -16.49 -1.39 2.25
C PHE A 337 -15.71 -2.67 2.57
N LEU A 338 -15.96 -3.30 3.72
CA LEU A 338 -15.25 -4.53 4.09
C LEU A 338 -15.68 -5.68 3.18
N ALA A 339 -14.72 -6.41 2.62
CA ALA A 339 -14.97 -7.39 1.57
C ALA A 339 -15.32 -8.78 2.09
N PHE A 340 -14.96 -9.09 3.34
CA PHE A 340 -15.09 -10.44 3.88
C PHE A 340 -15.77 -10.54 5.24
N GLU A 341 -16.35 -9.46 5.76
CA GLU A 341 -17.30 -9.43 6.87
C GLU A 341 -18.11 -8.12 6.85
N GLU A 342 -19.24 -8.06 7.57
CA GLU A 342 -20.07 -6.86 7.59
C GLU A 342 -19.31 -5.69 8.26
N GLY A 343 -19.26 -4.56 7.55
CA GLY A 343 -18.81 -3.29 8.10
C GLY A 343 -18.23 -2.34 7.05
N PRO A 344 -17.61 -1.23 7.49
CA PRO A 344 -17.54 -0.74 8.88
C PRO A 344 -18.91 -0.38 9.47
N SER A 345 -19.03 -0.26 10.80
CA SER A 345 -20.30 0.02 11.48
C SER A 345 -20.82 1.46 11.30
N ILE A 346 -19.91 2.37 10.94
CA ILE A 346 -20.19 3.76 10.52
C ILE A 346 -19.44 4.07 9.23
N ASP A 347 -19.76 5.19 8.57
CA ASP A 347 -18.89 5.69 7.51
C ASP A 347 -17.54 6.08 8.12
N VAL A 348 -16.45 5.64 7.51
CA VAL A 348 -15.09 6.01 7.91
C VAL A 348 -14.46 6.82 6.79
N VAL A 349 -13.98 8.02 7.09
CA VAL A 349 -13.22 8.85 6.15
C VAL A 349 -11.76 8.86 6.58
N LEU A 350 -10.94 8.08 5.88
CA LEU A 350 -9.49 8.16 6.04
C LEU A 350 -9.04 9.51 5.54
N GLN A 351 -8.21 10.20 6.32
CA GLN A 351 -7.71 11.53 6.01
C GLN A 351 -6.20 11.59 6.22
N TRP A 352 -5.52 12.35 5.35
CA TRP A 352 -4.07 12.53 5.40
C TRP A 352 -3.74 13.99 5.13
N ALA A 353 -2.91 14.62 5.97
CA ALA A 353 -2.39 15.94 5.66
C ALA A 353 -1.25 15.83 4.64
N THR A 354 -0.33 14.89 4.85
CA THR A 354 0.87 14.68 4.04
C THR A 354 0.89 13.31 3.36
N TYR A 355 1.65 13.20 2.28
CA TYR A 355 1.89 11.90 1.63
C TYR A 355 2.57 10.90 2.57
N ARG A 356 3.40 11.38 3.52
CA ARG A 356 4.03 10.52 4.53
C ARG A 356 3.03 9.99 5.55
N ASP A 357 1.99 10.75 5.90
CA ASP A 357 0.91 10.25 6.77
C ASP A 357 0.23 9.04 6.12
N ALA A 358 -0.11 9.14 4.83
CA ALA A 358 -0.69 8.03 4.07
C ALA A 358 0.25 6.80 4.04
N ALA A 359 1.55 7.02 3.82
CA ALA A 359 2.54 5.95 3.78
C ALA A 359 2.75 5.24 5.13
N ASP A 360 2.72 5.98 6.23
CA ASP A 360 2.81 5.43 7.59
C ASP A 360 1.55 4.62 7.92
N GLN A 361 0.39 5.12 7.50
CA GLN A 361 -0.87 4.39 7.60
C GLN A 361 -0.84 3.07 6.82
N THR A 362 -0.29 3.05 5.59
CA THR A 362 -0.09 1.80 4.83
C THR A 362 0.72 0.80 5.65
N SER A 363 1.77 1.27 6.31
CA SER A 363 2.68 0.42 7.04
C SER A 363 2.02 -0.23 8.26
N LEU A 364 1.32 0.57 9.08
CA LEU A 364 0.56 0.09 10.24
C LEU A 364 -0.54 -0.91 9.86
N SER A 365 -1.17 -0.69 8.71
CA SER A 365 -2.22 -1.58 8.20
C SER A 365 -1.75 -3.03 8.01
N ARG A 366 -0.46 -3.25 7.74
CA ARG A 366 0.11 -4.60 7.57
C ARG A 366 0.26 -5.36 8.88
N ILE A 367 0.42 -4.61 9.98
CA ILE A 367 0.48 -5.15 11.34
C ILE A 367 -0.93 -5.51 11.81
N TRP A 368 -1.91 -4.60 11.64
CA TRP A 368 -3.33 -4.90 11.93
C TRP A 368 -3.90 -6.01 11.06
N GLY A 369 -3.49 -6.06 9.79
CA GLY A 369 -3.81 -7.17 8.89
C GLY A 369 -3.13 -8.49 9.27
N GLY A 370 -2.25 -8.50 10.27
CA GLY A 370 -1.62 -9.70 10.82
C GLY A 370 -0.50 -10.31 9.96
N ILE A 371 0.02 -9.59 8.96
CA ILE A 371 0.91 -10.16 7.93
C ILE A 371 2.37 -9.71 8.01
N HIS A 372 2.67 -8.67 8.79
CA HIS A 372 4.03 -8.18 9.04
C HIS A 372 4.22 -7.79 10.52
N PRO A 373 5.33 -8.17 11.19
CA PRO A 373 5.76 -7.60 12.46
C PRO A 373 6.49 -6.26 12.25
N PRO A 374 6.70 -5.46 13.33
CA PRO A 374 7.48 -4.21 13.28
C PRO A 374 8.85 -4.32 12.59
N ALA A 375 9.56 -5.44 12.77
CA ALA A 375 10.86 -5.68 12.16
C ALA A 375 10.82 -5.67 10.63
N ASP A 376 9.68 -6.00 10.00
CA ASP A 376 9.52 -5.93 8.56
C ASP A 376 9.21 -4.49 8.09
N ASP A 377 8.57 -3.68 8.93
CA ASP A 377 8.07 -2.36 8.58
C ASP A 377 9.18 -1.30 8.51
N ILE A 378 9.89 -1.08 9.61
CA ILE A 378 10.79 0.07 9.78
C ILE A 378 11.94 0.10 8.77
N PRO A 379 12.67 -1.01 8.51
CA PRO A 379 13.68 -1.01 7.44
C PRO A 379 13.04 -0.76 6.08
N GLY A 380 11.81 -1.23 5.86
CA GLY A 380 10.99 -0.95 4.69
C GLY A 380 10.81 0.54 4.45
N ARG A 381 10.33 1.28 5.45
CA ARG A 381 10.18 2.75 5.37
C ARG A 381 11.53 3.43 5.13
N ALA A 382 12.58 3.07 5.88
CA ALA A 382 13.91 3.67 5.73
C ALA A 382 14.50 3.50 4.31
N ILE A 383 14.34 2.31 3.73
CA ILE A 383 14.79 2.01 2.36
C ILE A 383 13.94 2.78 1.34
N GLY A 384 12.62 2.79 1.50
CA GLY A 384 11.72 3.52 0.61
C GLY A 384 12.04 5.01 0.56
N ALA A 385 12.36 5.62 1.70
CA ALA A 385 12.72 7.04 1.77
C ALA A 385 13.95 7.38 0.90
N ARG A 386 14.97 6.52 0.92
CA ARG A 386 16.17 6.70 0.08
C ARG A 386 15.85 6.51 -1.40
N ILE A 387 15.14 5.43 -1.73
CA ILE A 387 14.79 5.10 -3.12
C ILE A 387 13.95 6.20 -3.75
N GLY A 388 12.95 6.74 -3.04
CA GLY A 388 12.09 7.78 -3.60
C GLY A 388 12.86 9.05 -3.98
N VAL A 389 13.80 9.47 -3.13
CA VAL A 389 14.68 10.63 -3.41
C VAL A 389 15.63 10.33 -4.58
N ASP A 390 16.31 9.19 -4.55
CA ASP A 390 17.31 8.81 -5.57
C ASP A 390 16.66 8.61 -6.95
N ALA A 391 15.52 7.93 -7.00
CA ALA A 391 14.77 7.70 -8.23
C ALA A 391 14.17 9.00 -8.80
N PHE A 392 13.67 9.90 -7.96
CA PHE A 392 13.21 11.21 -8.41
C PHE A 392 14.37 12.04 -9.01
N ALA A 393 15.53 12.06 -8.35
CA ALA A 393 16.71 12.76 -8.85
C ALA A 393 17.19 12.19 -10.20
N LEU A 394 17.15 10.87 -10.36
CA LEU A 394 17.45 10.23 -11.64
C LEU A 394 16.42 10.58 -12.72
N ALA A 395 15.13 10.56 -12.38
CA ALA A 395 14.07 10.95 -13.31
C ALA A 395 14.21 12.40 -13.77
N GLU A 396 14.49 13.31 -12.84
CA GLU A 396 14.76 14.73 -13.12
C GLU A 396 15.93 14.92 -14.10
N ALA A 397 17.02 14.16 -13.94
CA ALA A 397 18.16 14.21 -14.83
C ALA A 397 17.81 13.85 -16.30
N HIS A 398 16.75 13.08 -16.53
CA HIS A 398 16.24 12.78 -17.87
C HIS A 398 15.41 13.91 -18.49
N PHE A 399 14.82 14.80 -17.68
CA PHE A 399 13.99 15.90 -18.17
C PHE A 399 14.80 17.13 -18.59
N GLY A 400 16.07 17.23 -18.15
CA GLY A 400 16.99 18.32 -18.48
C GLY A 400 17.64 18.24 -19.87
N GLN A 401 17.33 17.22 -20.69
CA GLN A 401 17.77 17.20 -22.09
C GLN A 401 16.76 17.97 -22.96
N PRO A 402 17.18 18.99 -23.72
CA PRO A 402 16.24 19.82 -24.45
C PRO A 402 15.55 19.03 -25.56
N ALA A 403 14.27 18.74 -25.40
CA ALA A 403 13.36 18.53 -26.50
C ALA A 403 12.81 19.91 -26.92
N THR A 404 13.19 20.38 -28.10
CA THR A 404 12.70 21.66 -28.66
C THR A 404 11.21 21.57 -28.97
N ALA A 405 10.38 22.35 -28.28
CA ALA A 405 9.01 22.65 -28.71
C ALA A 405 8.64 24.10 -28.36
N VAL A 406 7.90 24.75 -29.26
CA VAL A 406 7.44 26.15 -29.18
C VAL A 406 5.92 26.12 -28.91
N ALA A 407 5.44 26.92 -27.95
CA ALA A 407 4.02 27.06 -27.62
C ALA A 407 3.51 28.47 -27.97
N GLU A 408 2.28 28.58 -28.47
CA GLU A 408 1.52 29.84 -28.58
C GLU A 408 0.02 29.65 -28.24
N GLU A 409 -0.58 30.72 -27.69
CA GLU A 409 -1.89 30.85 -27.02
C GLU A 409 -3.14 30.88 -27.94
N PHE A 410 -4.31 30.53 -27.37
CA PHE A 410 -5.61 30.33 -28.04
C PHE A 410 -6.68 31.41 -27.74
N THR A 411 -7.60 31.62 -28.70
CA THR A 411 -9.01 32.04 -28.50
C THR A 411 -9.97 31.37 -29.53
N ALA A 412 -11.25 31.12 -29.15
CA ALA A 412 -12.30 30.36 -29.88
C ALA A 412 -13.08 31.20 -30.94
N ASP A 413 -13.75 30.72 -32.01
CA ASP A 413 -14.70 29.59 -32.21
C ASP A 413 -14.84 29.22 -33.73
N ARG A 414 -15.39 28.02 -34.04
CA ARG A 414 -15.13 27.05 -35.16
C ARG A 414 -13.92 26.15 -34.85
N PRO A 415 -13.91 24.83 -35.16
CA PRO A 415 -12.68 24.05 -35.04
C PRO A 415 -11.70 24.54 -36.10
N THR A 416 -10.96 25.60 -35.76
CA THR A 416 -9.84 26.16 -36.51
C THR A 416 -8.59 25.33 -36.30
N ALA A 417 -8.56 24.54 -35.22
CA ALA A 417 -7.46 23.68 -34.84
C ALA A 417 -7.82 22.20 -34.91
N PHE A 418 -6.80 21.44 -35.29
CA PHE A 418 -6.64 20.03 -34.99
C PHE A 418 -6.84 19.79 -33.48
N ALA A 419 -7.61 18.76 -33.12
CA ALA A 419 -7.73 18.34 -31.72
C ALA A 419 -8.13 16.88 -31.63
N LEU A 420 -7.45 16.12 -30.80
CA LEU A 420 -7.82 14.78 -30.35
C LEU A 420 -8.43 14.91 -28.95
N SER A 421 -9.56 14.27 -28.69
CA SER A 421 -10.22 14.25 -27.38
C SER A 421 -9.80 13.02 -26.57
N GLN A 422 -9.92 13.11 -25.24
CA GLN A 422 -9.81 11.95 -24.37
C GLN A 422 -10.88 10.91 -24.76
N ASN A 423 -10.49 9.63 -24.79
CA ASN A 423 -11.43 8.56 -25.05
C ASN A 423 -12.44 8.47 -23.90
N TYR A 424 -13.70 8.17 -24.20
CA TYR A 424 -14.73 8.00 -23.17
C TYR A 424 -15.59 6.76 -23.45
N PRO A 425 -15.77 5.86 -22.47
CA PRO A 425 -15.21 5.92 -21.11
C PRO A 425 -13.68 5.72 -21.07
N ASN A 426 -13.02 6.23 -20.02
CA ASN A 426 -11.62 5.93 -19.68
C ASN A 426 -11.50 5.94 -18.14
N PRO A 427 -11.23 4.81 -17.47
CA PRO A 427 -10.95 3.48 -18.03
C PRO A 427 -12.15 2.88 -18.79
N PHE A 428 -11.91 1.91 -19.67
CA PHE A 428 -12.98 1.20 -20.38
C PHE A 428 -12.81 -0.30 -20.32
N ASN A 429 -13.93 -1.04 -20.36
CA ASN A 429 -13.94 -2.51 -20.24
C ASN A 429 -14.25 -3.28 -21.53
N SER A 430 -15.04 -2.68 -22.43
CA SER A 430 -15.61 -3.35 -23.60
C SER A 430 -15.40 -2.54 -24.87
N SER A 431 -15.68 -1.24 -24.81
CA SER A 431 -15.36 -0.31 -25.88
C SER A 431 -15.19 1.11 -25.34
N THR A 432 -14.47 1.93 -26.09
CA THR A 432 -14.33 3.36 -25.83
C THR A 432 -14.49 4.14 -27.13
N ALA A 433 -14.90 5.40 -27.02
CA ALA A 433 -15.01 6.28 -28.17
C ALA A 433 -13.94 7.37 -28.14
N ILE A 434 -13.18 7.47 -29.22
CA ILE A 434 -12.16 8.49 -29.46
C ILE A 434 -12.77 9.55 -30.39
N ALA A 435 -12.86 10.79 -29.90
CA ALA A 435 -13.34 11.91 -30.71
C ALA A 435 -12.17 12.78 -31.20
N PHE A 436 -12.29 13.38 -32.38
CA PHE A 436 -11.33 14.36 -32.88
C PHE A 436 -11.95 15.38 -33.82
N ASN A 437 -11.32 16.54 -33.94
CA ASN A 437 -11.71 17.65 -34.81
C ASN A 437 -10.73 17.76 -35.98
N LEU A 438 -11.28 17.91 -37.18
CA LEU A 438 -10.52 18.12 -38.40
C LEU A 438 -10.88 19.49 -39.00
N PRO A 439 -9.97 20.49 -38.97
CA PRO A 439 -10.30 21.86 -39.37
C PRO A 439 -10.51 22.05 -40.88
N HIS A 440 -9.77 21.31 -41.72
CA HIS A 440 -9.89 21.32 -43.19
C HIS A 440 -9.73 19.91 -43.75
N GLN A 441 -10.11 19.69 -45.01
CA GLN A 441 -9.97 18.37 -45.62
C GLN A 441 -8.50 17.96 -45.70
N GLU A 442 -8.12 16.85 -45.07
CA GLU A 442 -6.74 16.39 -44.98
C GLU A 442 -6.67 14.86 -44.77
N ALA A 443 -5.51 14.26 -45.00
CA ALA A 443 -5.21 12.87 -44.67
C ALA A 443 -5.12 12.68 -43.15
N VAL A 444 -5.93 11.76 -42.62
CA VAL A 444 -6.00 11.40 -41.20
C VAL A 444 -5.51 9.97 -41.00
N GLU A 445 -4.73 9.76 -39.95
CA GLU A 445 -4.36 8.43 -39.46
C GLU A 445 -4.55 8.38 -37.93
N LEU A 446 -5.44 7.52 -37.44
CA LEU A 446 -5.62 7.28 -36.00
C LEU A 446 -5.14 5.87 -35.67
N THR A 447 -4.03 5.76 -34.94
CA THR A 447 -3.36 4.49 -34.68
C THR A 447 -3.18 4.28 -33.17
N VAL A 448 -3.44 3.07 -32.69
CA VAL A 448 -3.27 2.64 -31.30
C VAL A 448 -1.93 1.93 -31.15
N TYR A 449 -1.28 2.18 -30.02
CA TYR A 449 0.03 1.65 -29.64
C TYR A 449 -0.02 1.12 -28.19
N THR A 450 0.88 0.19 -27.88
CA THR A 450 1.21 -0.17 -26.50
C THR A 450 2.04 0.93 -25.84
N ILE A 451 2.20 0.89 -24.50
CA ILE A 451 3.01 1.86 -23.77
C ILE A 451 4.49 1.88 -24.19
N VAL A 452 5.01 0.76 -24.72
CA VAL A 452 6.38 0.67 -25.27
C VAL A 452 6.48 1.12 -26.73
N GLY A 453 5.40 1.64 -27.31
CA GLY A 453 5.35 2.17 -28.68
C GLY A 453 5.14 1.13 -29.78
N GLN A 454 4.79 -0.12 -29.45
CA GLN A 454 4.42 -1.11 -30.46
C GLN A 454 3.05 -0.79 -31.04
N GLN A 455 2.93 -0.68 -32.37
CA GLN A 455 1.64 -0.48 -33.04
C GLN A 455 0.73 -1.70 -32.84
N VAL A 456 -0.53 -1.42 -32.51
CA VAL A 456 -1.56 -2.40 -32.19
C VAL A 456 -2.63 -2.49 -33.28
N THR A 457 -3.16 -1.34 -33.70
CA THR A 457 -4.19 -1.24 -34.75
C THR A 457 -4.29 0.18 -35.30
N THR A 458 -4.67 0.31 -36.57
CA THR A 458 -5.05 1.61 -37.17
C THR A 458 -6.57 1.71 -37.30
N LEU A 459 -7.19 2.59 -36.53
CA LEU A 459 -8.64 2.76 -36.44
C LEU A 459 -9.21 3.61 -37.58
N VAL A 460 -8.43 4.56 -38.09
CA VAL A 460 -8.81 5.43 -39.22
C VAL A 460 -7.59 5.66 -40.09
N GLN A 461 -7.78 5.57 -41.41
CA GLN A 461 -6.79 5.97 -42.40
C GLN A 461 -7.45 6.63 -43.62
N GLY A 462 -6.80 7.65 -44.16
CA GLY A 462 -7.13 8.28 -45.45
C GLY A 462 -7.68 9.71 -45.33
N VAL A 463 -8.06 10.29 -46.47
CA VAL A 463 -8.56 11.68 -46.54
C VAL A 463 -9.96 11.78 -45.91
N ARG A 464 -10.20 12.83 -45.12
CA ARG A 464 -11.48 13.12 -44.45
C ARG A 464 -11.84 14.60 -44.66
N ALA A 465 -13.13 14.91 -44.77
CA ALA A 465 -13.63 16.29 -44.91
C ALA A 465 -13.57 17.04 -43.57
N THR A 466 -13.60 18.37 -43.58
CA THR A 466 -13.72 19.16 -42.34
C THR A 466 -14.91 18.71 -41.49
N GLY A 467 -14.72 18.57 -40.18
CA GLY A 467 -15.76 18.07 -39.29
C GLY A 467 -15.26 17.52 -37.96
N ARG A 468 -16.21 17.08 -37.13
CA ARG A 468 -15.95 16.36 -35.88
C ARG A 468 -16.23 14.88 -36.09
N TYR A 469 -15.30 14.04 -35.65
CA TYR A 469 -15.34 12.59 -35.81
C TYR A 469 -15.38 11.91 -34.45
N ARG A 470 -16.03 10.75 -34.39
CA ARG A 470 -16.08 9.88 -33.21
C ARG A 470 -15.91 8.44 -33.66
N ILE A 471 -14.83 7.80 -33.22
CA ILE A 471 -14.41 6.46 -33.62
C ILE A 471 -14.49 5.56 -32.40
N THR A 472 -15.09 4.39 -32.53
CA THR A 472 -15.19 3.42 -31.43
C THR A 472 -14.10 2.36 -31.56
N TRP A 473 -13.46 2.01 -30.46
CA TRP A 473 -12.50 0.92 -30.37
C TRP A 473 -12.91 -0.06 -29.28
N ASP A 474 -12.74 -1.35 -29.52
CA ASP A 474 -13.19 -2.46 -28.67
C ASP A 474 -12.05 -3.19 -27.93
N GLY A 475 -10.85 -2.59 -27.90
CA GLY A 475 -9.70 -3.17 -27.22
C GLY A 475 -9.07 -4.36 -27.94
N ARG A 476 -9.24 -4.49 -29.26
CA ARG A 476 -8.62 -5.54 -30.09
C ARG A 476 -7.54 -4.99 -31.01
N SER A 477 -6.59 -5.86 -31.35
CA SER A 477 -5.58 -5.62 -32.41
C SER A 477 -6.15 -5.87 -33.81
N ASP A 478 -5.37 -5.53 -34.85
CA ASP A 478 -5.72 -5.82 -36.26
C ASP A 478 -5.96 -7.33 -36.53
N ALA A 479 -5.37 -8.23 -35.74
CA ALA A 479 -5.59 -9.67 -35.82
C ALA A 479 -6.89 -10.15 -35.14
N GLY A 480 -7.71 -9.23 -34.61
CA GLY A 480 -8.92 -9.54 -33.83
C GLY A 480 -8.64 -10.07 -32.43
N VAL A 481 -7.37 -10.16 -32.05
CA VAL A 481 -6.94 -10.63 -30.72
C VAL A 481 -7.22 -9.54 -29.70
N ALA A 482 -7.90 -9.94 -28.63
CA ALA A 482 -8.14 -9.13 -27.47
C ALA A 482 -6.85 -8.78 -26.73
N LEU A 483 -6.76 -7.52 -26.30
CA LEU A 483 -5.59 -7.02 -25.58
C LEU A 483 -5.76 -7.18 -24.07
N ALA A 484 -4.64 -7.27 -23.35
CA ALA A 484 -4.63 -7.35 -21.89
C ALA A 484 -4.96 -5.99 -21.24
N SER A 485 -5.42 -6.02 -19.98
CA SER A 485 -5.58 -4.83 -19.15
C SER A 485 -4.27 -4.04 -19.10
N GLY A 486 -4.36 -2.72 -19.23
CA GLY A 486 -3.18 -1.87 -19.25
C GLY A 486 -3.36 -0.57 -20.00
N VAL A 487 -2.29 0.23 -20.00
CA VAL A 487 -2.26 1.53 -20.66
C VAL A 487 -1.89 1.37 -22.13
N TYR A 488 -2.70 1.98 -22.99
CA TYR A 488 -2.47 2.11 -24.42
C TYR A 488 -2.41 3.58 -24.81
N LEU A 489 -1.71 3.87 -25.90
CA LEU A 489 -1.66 5.19 -26.49
C LEU A 489 -2.44 5.18 -27.80
N TYR A 490 -3.16 6.24 -28.11
CA TYR A 490 -3.72 6.45 -29.44
C TYR A 490 -3.22 7.77 -30.00
N ARG A 491 -2.74 7.72 -31.24
CA ARG A 491 -2.10 8.82 -31.94
C ARG A 491 -2.92 9.17 -33.16
N LEU A 492 -3.33 10.43 -33.24
CA LEU A 492 -3.94 11.02 -34.41
C LEU A 492 -2.87 11.79 -35.19
N ARG A 493 -2.71 11.51 -36.48
CA ARG A 493 -1.89 12.27 -37.41
C ARG A 493 -2.79 12.91 -38.45
N ILE A 494 -2.64 14.21 -38.65
CA ILE A 494 -3.33 14.99 -39.69
C ILE A 494 -2.27 15.79 -40.46
N GLY A 495 -1.92 15.33 -41.66
CA GLY A 495 -0.78 15.88 -42.42
C GLY A 495 0.55 15.78 -41.65
N THR A 496 1.09 16.92 -41.23
CA THR A 496 2.31 17.04 -40.41
C THR A 496 2.03 17.12 -38.90
N GLN A 497 0.78 17.33 -38.49
CA GLN A 497 0.41 17.46 -37.09
C GLN A 497 0.16 16.09 -36.47
N VAL A 498 0.59 15.90 -35.23
CA VAL A 498 0.47 14.65 -34.48
C VAL A 498 0.06 14.96 -33.05
N GLU A 499 -1.02 14.36 -32.58
CA GLU A 499 -1.45 14.38 -31.18
C GLU A 499 -1.56 12.94 -30.68
N THR A 500 -1.17 12.71 -29.43
CA THR A 500 -1.26 11.39 -28.79
C THR A 500 -1.95 11.54 -27.45
N ARG A 501 -2.81 10.58 -27.10
CA ARG A 501 -3.47 10.49 -25.78
C ARG A 501 -3.39 9.07 -25.25
N LYS A 502 -3.54 8.93 -23.93
CA LYS A 502 -3.51 7.64 -23.23
C LYS A 502 -4.92 7.13 -22.98
N MET A 503 -5.08 5.82 -22.87
CA MET A 503 -6.30 5.15 -22.44
C MET A 503 -5.98 3.93 -21.59
N LEU A 504 -6.80 3.64 -20.59
CA LEU A 504 -6.71 2.49 -19.71
C LEU A 504 -7.79 1.47 -20.11
N LEU A 505 -7.35 0.32 -20.60
CA LEU A 505 -8.22 -0.85 -20.81
C LEU A 505 -8.24 -1.67 -19.52
N LEU A 506 -9.43 -1.98 -19.01
CA LEU A 506 -9.68 -2.91 -17.92
C LEU A 506 -10.36 -4.15 -18.49
N ARG A 507 -9.99 -5.34 -18.02
CA ARG A 507 -10.58 -6.61 -18.43
C ARG A 507 -10.67 -7.58 -17.28
#